data_AF-A0A2M7WU62-F1
#
_entry.id   AF-A0A2M7WU62-F1
#
_cell.length_a   1.000
_cell.length_b   1.000
_cell.length_c   1.000
_cell.angle_alpha   90.00
_cell.angle_beta   90.00
_cell.angle_gamma   90.00
#
_symmetry.space_group_name_H-M   'P 1'
#
loop_
_entity.id
_entity.type
_entity.pdbx_description
1 polymer ?
#
loop_
_entity_poly.entity_id
_entity_poly.type
_entity_poly.pdbx_seq_one_letter_code
_entity_poly.pdbx_strand_id
1 'polypeptide(L)'
;MKYKKKLNILASSSLIVFVLSSFLMSPIRSGLCGETDVSCGNFLGDSIGMPLFTFSFSFFVLFTILRWLSEPVFKTWWRFAKYYTVVAAVLITLSPTIDGSIFGFDKEFMSWFLASIFLLTSLILIARKWWQIRKSDSHILNR
;
A
#
# COMPACT_ATOMS: atom_id res chain seq x y z
N MET A 1 -1.33 24.81 -2.48
CA MET A 1 0.05 24.56 -1.95
C MET A 1 0.09 23.62 -0.72
N LYS A 2 -0.89 23.67 0.21
CA LYS A 2 -0.87 22.84 1.44
C LYS A 2 -0.89 21.32 1.19
N TYR A 3 -1.59 20.82 0.15
CA TYR A 3 -1.68 19.38 -0.10
C TYR A 3 -0.37 18.77 -0.62
N LYS A 4 0.41 19.48 -1.45
CA LYS A 4 1.71 18.99 -1.97
C LYS A 4 2.72 18.77 -0.85
N LYS A 5 2.74 19.64 0.18
CA LYS A 5 3.57 19.44 1.37
C LYS A 5 3.14 18.20 2.15
N LYS A 6 1.84 17.99 2.34
CA LYS A 6 1.32 16.76 2.97
C LYS A 6 1.70 15.51 2.18
N LEU A 7 1.58 15.56 0.86
CA LEU A 7 1.92 14.45 -0.01
C LEU A 7 3.41 14.10 0.05
N ASN A 8 4.29 15.11 0.11
CA ASN A 8 5.72 14.87 0.29
C ASN A 8 6.01 14.21 1.65
N ILE A 9 5.36 14.66 2.73
CA ILE A 9 5.51 14.02 4.05
C ILE A 9 5.05 12.55 4.00
N LEU A 10 3.90 12.29 3.35
CA LEU A 10 3.38 10.93 3.18
C LEU A 10 4.33 10.06 2.35
N ALA A 11 4.84 10.56 1.22
CA ALA A 11 5.81 9.86 0.39
C ALA A 11 7.11 9.54 1.15
N SER A 12 7.66 10.52 1.87
CA SER A 12 8.84 10.31 2.72
C SER A 12 8.57 9.29 3.81
N SER A 13 7.41 9.36 4.48
CA SER A 13 7.04 8.37 5.50
C SER A 13 6.90 6.97 4.92
N SER A 14 6.30 6.81 3.73
CA SER A 14 6.19 5.50 3.07
C SER A 14 7.54 4.93 2.68
N LEU A 15 8.49 5.78 2.26
CA LEU A 15 9.86 5.34 1.95
C LEU A 15 10.58 4.84 3.20
N ILE A 16 10.44 5.56 4.32
CA ILE A 16 11.02 5.13 5.60
C ILE A 16 10.43 3.78 6.04
N VAL A 17 9.10 3.63 5.98
CA VAL A 17 8.43 2.38 6.32
C VAL A 17 8.88 1.25 5.39
N PHE A 18 9.02 1.50 4.09
CA PHE A 18 9.50 0.51 3.12
C PHE A 18 10.92 0.02 3.46
N VAL A 19 11.83 0.94 3.78
CA VAL A 19 13.19 0.58 4.20
C VAL A 19 13.15 -0.26 5.49
N LEU A 20 12.40 0.18 6.50
CA LEU A 20 12.25 -0.58 7.76
C LEU A 20 11.64 -1.97 7.54
N SER A 21 10.66 -2.08 6.64
CA SER A 21 10.00 -3.34 6.29
C SER A 21 10.97 -4.30 5.59
N SER A 22 11.90 -3.78 4.80
CA SER A 22 12.94 -4.58 4.14
C SER A 22 13.87 -5.23 5.16
N PHE A 23 14.20 -4.54 6.25
CA PHE A 23 14.95 -5.14 7.37
C PHE A 23 14.13 -6.20 8.12
N LEU A 24 12.83 -5.96 8.31
CA LEU A 24 11.90 -6.88 8.98
C LEU A 24 11.62 -8.16 8.18
N MET A 25 11.71 -8.14 6.84
CA MET A 25 11.58 -9.36 6.02
C MET A 25 12.68 -10.39 6.27
N SER A 26 13.81 -9.99 6.86
CA SER A 26 14.90 -10.91 7.21
C SER A 26 15.33 -10.71 8.67
N PRO A 27 14.45 -10.99 9.65
CA PRO A 27 14.70 -10.65 11.04
C PRO A 27 15.88 -11.44 11.62
N ILE A 28 16.15 -12.65 11.09
CA ILE A 28 17.31 -13.47 11.45
C ILE A 28 18.62 -12.83 10.96
N ARG A 29 18.68 -12.36 9.71
CA ARG A 29 19.87 -11.68 9.16
C ARG A 29 20.13 -10.33 9.81
N SER A 30 19.05 -9.64 10.19
CA SER A 30 19.12 -8.35 10.86
C SER A 30 19.45 -8.46 12.36
N GLY A 31 19.56 -9.69 12.90
CA GLY A 31 19.85 -9.94 14.31
C GLY A 31 18.68 -9.63 15.25
N LEU A 32 17.46 -9.45 14.74
CA LEU A 32 16.26 -9.23 15.54
C LEU A 32 15.72 -10.53 16.17
N CYS A 33 15.91 -11.67 15.52
CA CYS A 33 15.57 -12.99 16.04
C CYS A 33 16.82 -13.85 16.15
N GLY A 34 16.88 -14.71 17.17
CA GLY A 34 17.89 -15.75 17.24
C GLY A 34 17.73 -16.79 16.12
N GLU A 35 18.82 -17.41 15.68
CA GLU A 35 18.82 -18.38 14.56
C GLU A 35 17.90 -19.59 14.81
N THR A 36 17.64 -19.92 16.06
CA THR A 36 16.78 -21.05 16.46
C THR A 36 15.32 -20.66 16.68
N ASP A 37 14.98 -19.37 16.67
CA ASP A 37 13.64 -18.88 16.98
C ASP A 37 12.78 -18.72 15.72
N VAL A 38 12.33 -19.88 15.22
CA VAL A 38 11.50 -19.98 14.00
C VAL A 38 10.17 -19.24 14.17
N SER A 39 9.63 -19.18 15.38
CA SER A 39 8.38 -18.47 15.67
C SER A 39 8.54 -16.96 15.54
N CYS A 40 9.63 -16.41 16.10
CA CYS A 40 10.00 -15.00 15.93
C CYS A 40 10.18 -14.65 14.45
N GLY A 41 10.89 -15.50 13.70
CA GLY A 41 11.13 -15.32 12.26
C GLY A 41 9.84 -15.23 11.45
N ASN A 42 8.94 -16.20 11.60
CA ASN A 42 7.68 -16.25 10.85
C ASN A 42 6.72 -15.12 11.25
N PHE A 43 6.71 -14.71 12.53
CA PHE A 43 5.85 -13.63 12.98
C PHE A 43 6.33 -12.26 12.46
N LEU A 44 7.60 -11.94 12.63
CA LEU A 44 8.15 -10.65 12.17
C LEU A 44 8.30 -10.57 10.65
N GLY A 45 8.70 -11.67 10.00
CA GLY A 45 8.86 -11.75 8.55
C GLY A 45 7.51 -11.79 7.82
N ASP A 46 6.76 -12.85 8.04
CA ASP A 46 5.59 -13.17 7.19
C ASP A 46 4.32 -12.44 7.65
N SER A 47 4.12 -12.31 8.97
CA SER A 47 2.89 -11.67 9.49
C SER A 47 2.97 -10.14 9.52
N ILE A 48 4.17 -9.57 9.61
CA ILE A 48 4.36 -8.11 9.72
C ILE A 48 5.18 -7.58 8.55
N GLY A 49 6.40 -8.06 8.37
CA GLY A 49 7.36 -7.52 7.40
C GLY A 49 6.83 -7.51 5.96
N MET A 50 6.28 -8.64 5.51
CA MET A 50 5.78 -8.82 4.15
C MET A 50 4.55 -7.96 3.80
N PRO A 51 3.47 -7.91 4.61
CA PRO A 51 2.37 -6.98 4.35
C PRO A 51 2.82 -5.52 4.45
N LEU A 52 3.68 -5.17 5.41
CA LEU A 52 4.18 -3.80 5.53
C LEU A 52 5.01 -3.40 4.31
N PHE A 53 5.85 -4.30 3.79
CA PHE A 53 6.68 -4.10 2.60
C PHE A 53 5.83 -3.89 1.34
N THR A 54 4.88 -4.80 1.07
CA THR A 54 4.03 -4.74 -0.13
C THR A 54 3.11 -3.51 -0.15
N PHE A 55 2.51 -3.17 0.99
CA PHE A 55 1.67 -1.95 1.09
C PHE A 55 2.49 -0.67 1.03
N SER A 56 3.63 -0.59 1.73
CA SER A 56 4.48 0.61 1.70
C SER A 56 5.02 0.91 0.31
N PHE A 57 5.42 -0.12 -0.45
CA PHE A 57 5.80 0.00 -1.84
C PHE A 57 4.64 0.55 -2.70
N SER A 58 3.45 -0.04 -2.57
CA SER A 58 2.26 0.40 -3.30
C SER A 58 1.90 1.85 -2.99
N PHE A 59 1.95 2.25 -1.71
CA PHE A 59 1.74 3.62 -1.29
C PHE A 59 2.78 4.58 -1.86
N PHE A 60 4.06 4.20 -1.86
CA PHE A 60 5.13 5.03 -2.41
C PHE A 60 4.92 5.32 -3.90
N VAL A 61 4.57 4.29 -4.68
CA VAL A 61 4.25 4.43 -6.11
C VAL A 61 3.04 5.35 -6.30
N LEU A 62 1.96 5.14 -5.56
CA LEU A 62 0.74 5.95 -5.66
C LEU A 62 0.96 7.41 -5.26
N PHE A 63 1.71 7.67 -4.17
CA PHE A 63 2.04 9.03 -3.76
C PHE A 63 2.90 9.74 -4.81
N THR A 64 3.83 9.03 -5.44
CA THR A 64 4.64 9.59 -6.54
C THR A 64 3.74 10.02 -7.70
N ILE A 65 2.80 9.17 -8.13
CA ILE A 65 1.83 9.50 -9.19
C ILE A 65 0.97 10.70 -8.79
N LEU A 66 0.44 10.71 -7.55
CA LEU A 66 -0.43 11.78 -7.04
C LEU A 66 0.25 13.14 -6.97
N ARG A 67 1.60 13.24 -7.02
CA ARG A 67 2.32 14.54 -7.03
C ARG A 67 1.99 15.37 -8.27
N TRP A 68 1.67 14.71 -9.38
CA TRP A 68 1.31 15.36 -10.63
C TRP A 68 -0.19 15.61 -10.79
N LEU A 69 -1.01 15.11 -9.87
CA LEU A 69 -2.46 15.26 -9.93
C LEU A 69 -3.00 16.42 -9.09
N SER A 70 -4.22 16.84 -9.41
CA SER A 70 -4.91 17.92 -8.73
C SER A 70 -5.45 17.50 -7.36
N GLU A 71 -5.56 18.47 -6.46
CA GLU A 71 -6.08 18.32 -5.09
C GLU A 71 -7.43 17.56 -4.97
N PRO A 72 -8.44 17.77 -5.85
CA PRO A 72 -9.69 17.02 -5.76
C PRO A 72 -9.49 15.51 -5.94
N VAL A 73 -8.56 15.08 -6.80
CA VAL A 73 -8.27 13.65 -7.01
C VAL A 73 -7.67 13.04 -5.76
N PHE A 74 -6.70 13.73 -5.16
CA PHE A 74 -6.07 13.30 -3.90
C PHE A 74 -7.10 13.15 -2.77
N LYS A 75 -8.03 14.08 -2.61
CA LYS A 75 -9.04 14.03 -1.53
C LYS A 75 -10.00 12.85 -1.68
N THR A 76 -10.42 12.54 -2.91
CA THR A 76 -11.27 11.37 -3.18
C THR A 76 -10.50 10.07 -2.94
N TRP A 77 -9.29 9.97 -3.48
CA TRP A 77 -8.44 8.79 -3.30
C TRP A 77 -8.08 8.56 -1.82
N TRP A 78 -7.77 9.61 -1.05
CA TRP A 78 -7.43 9.50 0.37
C TRP A 78 -8.55 8.90 1.22
N ARG A 79 -9.81 9.24 0.91
CA ARG A 79 -10.97 8.63 1.59
C ARG A 79 -11.03 7.14 1.32
N PHE A 80 -10.89 6.73 0.05
CA PHE A 80 -10.86 5.32 -0.32
C PHE A 80 -9.71 4.58 0.37
N ALA A 81 -8.50 5.12 0.28
CA ALA A 81 -7.32 4.50 0.88
C ALA A 81 -7.48 4.27 2.38
N LYS A 82 -8.00 5.27 3.12
CA LYS A 82 -8.23 5.13 4.57
C LYS A 82 -9.12 3.93 4.92
N TYR A 83 -10.24 3.74 4.23
CA TYR A 83 -11.13 2.61 4.51
C TYR A 83 -10.54 1.29 4.03
N TYR A 84 -9.94 1.27 2.83
CA TYR A 84 -9.34 0.08 2.27
C TYR A 84 -8.22 -0.47 3.14
N THR A 85 -7.33 0.39 3.66
CA THR A 85 -6.22 -0.05 4.52
C THR A 85 -6.70 -0.72 5.80
N VAL A 86 -7.77 -0.22 6.42
CA VAL A 86 -8.36 -0.83 7.61
C VAL A 86 -8.94 -2.21 7.28
N VAL A 87 -9.70 -2.30 6.19
CA VAL A 87 -10.28 -3.58 5.73
C VAL A 87 -9.17 -4.59 5.40
N ALA A 88 -8.13 -4.17 4.68
CA ALA A 88 -7.00 -5.02 4.33
C ALA A 88 -6.24 -5.50 5.57
N ALA A 89 -5.98 -4.63 6.54
CA ALA A 89 -5.31 -5.02 7.78
C ALA A 89 -6.09 -6.10 8.56
N VAL A 90 -7.42 -5.97 8.63
CA VAL A 90 -8.29 -6.97 9.26
C VAL A 90 -8.24 -8.31 8.51
N LEU A 91 -8.33 -8.28 7.17
CA LEU A 91 -8.28 -9.49 6.34
C LEU A 91 -6.94 -10.22 6.45
N ILE A 92 -5.82 -9.48 6.43
CA ILE A 92 -4.48 -10.06 6.57
C ILE A 92 -4.30 -10.68 7.97
N THR A 93 -4.81 -10.02 9.01
CA THR A 93 -4.72 -10.55 10.38
C THR A 93 -5.52 -11.84 10.56
N LEU A 94 -6.68 -11.94 9.89
CA LEU A 94 -7.54 -13.13 9.92
C LEU A 94 -7.04 -14.27 9.03
N SER A 95 -6.13 -14.00 8.09
CA SER A 95 -5.63 -15.03 7.16
C SER A 95 -4.70 -16.04 7.84
N PRO A 96 -4.79 -17.33 7.50
CA PRO A 96 -3.99 -18.38 8.13
C PRO A 96 -2.52 -18.30 7.70
N THR A 97 -1.62 -18.67 8.61
CA THR A 97 -0.16 -18.59 8.41
C THR A 97 0.40 -19.74 7.58
N ILE A 98 -0.29 -20.88 7.51
CA ILE A 98 0.18 -22.10 6.84
C ILE A 98 -1.03 -22.79 6.22
N ASP A 99 -1.05 -22.95 4.90
CA ASP A 99 -1.97 -23.86 4.22
C ASP A 99 -1.20 -24.65 3.15
N GLY A 100 -1.10 -25.97 3.32
CA GLY A 100 -0.47 -26.90 2.37
C GLY A 100 -1.31 -27.15 1.10
N SER A 101 -2.20 -26.23 0.76
CA SER A 101 -3.14 -26.30 -0.35
C SER A 101 -2.52 -25.75 -1.64
N ILE A 102 -2.86 -26.33 -2.79
CA ILE A 102 -2.41 -25.88 -4.13
C ILE A 102 -2.89 -24.44 -4.45
N PHE A 103 -3.93 -23.96 -3.75
CA PHE A 103 -4.40 -22.57 -3.81
C PHE A 103 -3.87 -21.69 -2.66
N GLY A 104 -2.98 -22.21 -1.81
CA GLY A 104 -2.22 -21.53 -0.75
C GLY A 104 -2.82 -20.21 -0.30
N PHE A 105 -3.89 -20.26 0.50
CA PHE A 105 -4.50 -19.07 1.09
C PHE A 105 -3.66 -18.60 2.30
N ASP A 106 -2.37 -18.39 2.08
CA ASP A 106 -1.44 -17.95 3.11
C ASP A 106 -1.43 -16.40 3.22
N LYS A 107 -0.84 -15.92 4.31
CA LYS A 107 -0.70 -14.48 4.57
C LYS A 107 0.08 -13.77 3.47
N GLU A 108 1.05 -14.45 2.87
CA GLU A 108 1.83 -13.93 1.75
C GLU A 108 0.89 -13.64 0.57
N PHE A 109 0.18 -14.65 0.07
CA PHE A 109 -0.75 -14.51 -1.04
C PHE A 109 -1.80 -13.43 -0.77
N MET A 110 -2.38 -13.41 0.44
CA MET A 110 -3.36 -12.39 0.82
C MET A 110 -2.79 -10.98 0.80
N SER A 111 -1.55 -10.80 1.26
CA SER A 111 -0.87 -9.51 1.24
C SER A 111 -0.63 -9.02 -0.19
N TRP A 112 -0.12 -9.90 -1.05
CA TRP A 112 0.08 -9.59 -2.48
C TRP A 112 -1.24 -9.30 -3.19
N PHE A 113 -2.26 -10.12 -2.97
CA PHE A 113 -3.58 -9.99 -3.58
C PHE A 113 -4.25 -8.67 -3.19
N LEU A 114 -4.28 -8.34 -1.90
CA LEU A 114 -4.86 -7.10 -1.39
C LEU A 114 -4.05 -5.87 -1.83
N ALA A 115 -2.71 -5.93 -1.81
CA ALA A 115 -1.88 -4.85 -2.32
C ALA A 115 -2.13 -4.60 -3.83
N SER A 116 -2.27 -5.68 -4.61
CA SER A 116 -2.54 -5.60 -6.05
C SER A 116 -3.92 -5.01 -6.35
N ILE A 117 -4.96 -5.46 -5.64
CA ILE A 117 -6.31 -4.86 -5.73
C ILE A 117 -6.28 -3.39 -5.32
N PHE A 118 -5.58 -3.05 -4.24
CA PHE A 118 -5.43 -1.67 -3.78
C PHE A 118 -4.82 -0.77 -4.86
N LEU A 119 -3.75 -1.24 -5.50
CA LEU A 119 -3.04 -0.50 -6.53
C LEU A 119 -3.92 -0.33 -7.78
N LEU A 120 -4.56 -1.41 -8.25
CA LEU A 120 -5.44 -1.39 -9.42
C LEU A 120 -6.65 -0.46 -9.21
N THR A 121 -7.34 -0.59 -8.08
CA THR A 121 -8.51 0.25 -7.76
C THR A 121 -8.11 1.72 -7.59
N SER A 122 -6.95 1.98 -6.98
CA SER A 122 -6.39 3.32 -6.88
C SER A 122 -6.11 3.94 -8.25
N LEU A 123 -5.46 3.20 -9.15
CA LEU A 123 -5.19 3.66 -10.52
C LEU A 123 -6.48 3.96 -11.29
N ILE A 124 -7.50 3.08 -11.20
CA ILE A 124 -8.79 3.30 -11.85
C ILE A 124 -9.48 4.57 -11.34
N LEU A 125 -9.47 4.81 -10.02
CA LEU A 125 -10.04 6.02 -9.43
C LEU A 125 -9.31 7.29 -9.89
N ILE A 126 -7.98 7.24 -9.91
CA ILE A 126 -7.10 8.30 -10.38
C ILE A 126 -7.39 8.61 -11.85
N ALA A 127 -7.41 7.59 -12.72
CA ALA A 127 -7.66 7.73 -14.15
C ALA A 127 -9.06 8.29 -14.46
N ARG A 128 -10.11 7.76 -13.81
CA ARG A 128 -11.48 8.25 -13.97
C ARG A 128 -11.61 9.72 -13.58
N LYS A 129 -11.03 10.10 -12.45
CA LYS A 129 -11.09 11.50 -11.98
C LYS A 129 -10.27 12.44 -12.85
N TRP A 130 -9.11 12.00 -13.33
CA TRP A 130 -8.30 12.77 -14.26
C TRP A 130 -9.04 13.04 -15.58
N TRP A 131 -9.72 12.04 -16.15
CA TRP A 131 -10.57 12.23 -17.34
C TRP A 131 -11.76 13.15 -17.10
N GLN A 132 -12.44 13.06 -15.94
CA GLN A 132 -13.55 13.95 -15.62
C GLN A 132 -13.12 15.43 -15.58
N ILE A 133 -11.96 15.72 -14.98
CA ILE A 133 -11.44 17.10 -14.90
C ILE A 133 -11.10 17.61 -16.29
N ARG A 134 -10.38 16.82 -17.09
CA ARG A 134 -9.99 17.20 -18.45
C ARG A 134 -11.21 17.50 -19.34
N LYS A 135 -12.30 16.74 -19.19
CA LYS A 135 -13.56 16.98 -19.91
C LYS A 135 -14.26 18.25 -19.42
N SER A 136 -14.25 18.51 -18.11
CA SER A 136 -14.84 19.73 -17.53
C SER A 136 -14.13 20.99 -18.02
N ASP A 137 -12.80 20.99 -18.10
CA ASP A 137 -12.02 22.14 -18.59
C ASP A 137 -12.28 22.43 -20.07
N SER A 138 -12.44 21.38 -20.90
CA SER A 138 -12.76 21.54 -22.33
C SER A 138 -14.14 22.15 -22.60
N HIS A 139 -15.11 21.96 -21.69
CA HIS A 139 -16.44 22.57 -21.82
C HIS A 139 -16.47 24.04 -21.40
N ILE A 140 -15.52 24.51 -20.58
CA ILE A 140 -15.43 25.91 -20.15
C ILE A 140 -14.74 26.77 -21.21
N LEU A 141 -13.76 26.23 -21.93
CA LEU A 141 -13.04 26.95 -23.01
C LEU A 141 -13.85 27.13 -24.30
N ASN A 142 -14.99 26.45 -24.43
CA ASN A 142 -15.82 26.47 -25.64
C ASN A 142 -17.15 27.22 -25.45
N ARG A 143 -17.24 28.03 -24.39
CA ARG A 143 -18.36 28.92 -24.06
C ARG A 143 -17.81 30.32 -23.86
#